data_AF-A0A3M1BE36-F1
#
_entry.id   AF-A0A3M1BE36-F1
#
_cell.length_a   1.000
_cell.length_b   1.000
_cell.length_c   1.000
_cell.angle_alpha   90.00
_cell.angle_beta   90.00
_cell.angle_gamma   90.00
#
_symmetry.space_group_name_H-M   'P 1'
#
loop_
_entity.id
_entity.type
_entity.pdbx_description
1 polymer ?
#
loop_
_entity_poly.entity_id
_entity_poly.type
_entity_poly.pdbx_seq_one_letter_code
_entity_poly.pdbx_strand_id
1 'polypeptide(L)' 'MRKIRASEIGTYLFCQRAWRYQQQGIETENLHELAAGQELHHRHGRMVLTSTLWRALGYLLLLCALILLAVHLTLQVI' A
#
# COMPACT_ATOMS: atom_id res chain seq x y z
N MET A 1 20.90 -18.57 6.81
CA MET A 1 19.84 -18.82 5.81
C MET A 1 19.46 -17.50 5.16
N ARG A 2 19.33 -17.44 3.82
CA ARG A 2 18.88 -16.22 3.11
C ARG A 2 17.36 -16.13 3.16
N LYS A 3 16.81 -14.94 3.47
CA LYS A 3 15.36 -14.68 3.41
C LYS A 3 14.92 -14.63 1.94
N ILE A 4 13.85 -15.36 1.60
CA ILE A 4 13.24 -15.38 0.26
C ILE A 4 12.11 -14.35 0.24
N ARG A 5 12.09 -13.48 -0.77
CA ARG A 5 11.01 -12.50 -0.98
C ARG A 5 9.77 -13.16 -1.58
N ALA A 6 8.58 -12.61 -1.34
CA ALA A 6 7.35 -13.11 -1.96
C ALA A 6 7.42 -13.14 -3.50
N SER A 7 8.05 -12.14 -4.12
CA SER A 7 8.26 -12.10 -5.57
C SER A 7 9.15 -13.23 -6.10
N GLU A 8 10.12 -13.69 -5.30
CA GLU A 8 10.98 -14.83 -5.68
C GLU A 8 10.21 -16.14 -5.68
N ILE A 9 9.23 -16.30 -4.79
CA ILE A 9 8.34 -17.48 -4.79
C ILE A 9 7.56 -17.52 -6.11
N GLY A 10 7.04 -16.37 -6.56
CA GLY A 10 6.39 -16.24 -7.86
C GLY A 10 7.32 -16.63 -9.02
N THR A 11 8.55 -16.11 -9.05
CA THR A 11 9.52 -16.50 -10.08
C THR A 11 9.81 -18.00 -10.04
N TYR A 12 9.99 -18.58 -8.86
CA TYR A 12 10.29 -20.01 -8.72
C TYR A 12 9.15 -20.90 -9.23
N LEU A 13 7.91 -20.57 -8.88
CA LEU A 13 6.71 -21.29 -9.33
C LEU A 13 6.50 -21.18 -10.84
N PHE A 14 6.82 -20.02 -11.43
CA PHE A 14 6.76 -19.83 -12.88
C PHE A 14 7.90 -20.56 -13.60
N CYS A 15 9.15 -20.35 -13.15
CA CYS A 15 10.34 -20.97 -13.73
C CYS A 15 11.51 -21.01 -12.73
N GLN A 16 11.83 -22.22 -12.25
CA GLN A 16 12.92 -22.45 -11.30
C GLN A 16 14.30 -22.05 -11.87
N ARG A 17 14.50 -22.21 -13.19
CA ARG A 17 15.74 -21.79 -13.88
C ARG A 17 15.90 -20.28 -13.86
N ALA A 18 14.84 -19.53 -14.16
CA ALA A 18 14.85 -18.07 -14.09
C ALA A 18 15.11 -17.57 -12.67
N TRP A 19 14.52 -18.22 -11.66
CA TRP A 19 14.83 -17.91 -10.26
C TRP A 19 16.32 -18.14 -9.95
N ARG A 20 16.90 -19.25 -10.40
CA ARG A 20 18.34 -19.50 -10.22
C ARG A 20 19.23 -18.45 -10.89
N TYR A 21 18.82 -17.93 -12.05
CA TYR A 21 19.54 -16.83 -12.73
C TYR A 21 19.47 -15.52 -11.97
N GLN A 22 18.29 -15.16 -11.43
CA GLN A 22 18.15 -14.00 -10.54
C GLN A 22 19.06 -14.13 -9.30
N GLN A 23 19.19 -15.34 -8.76
CA GLN A 23 20.07 -15.64 -7.63
C GLN A 23 21.57 -15.50 -7.95
N GLN A 24 21.95 -15.62 -9.22
CA GLN A 24 23.31 -15.43 -9.72
C GLN A 24 23.60 -13.97 -10.10
N GLY A 25 22.61 -13.08 -10.00
CA GLY A 25 22.74 -11.69 -10.43
C GLY A 25 22.72 -11.50 -11.93
N ILE A 26 22.23 -12.49 -12.69
CA ILE A 26 22.07 -12.36 -14.15
C ILE A 26 20.96 -11.34 -14.40
N GLU A 27 21.29 -10.30 -15.18
CA GLU A 27 20.34 -9.26 -15.54
C GLU A 27 19.21 -9.81 -16.40
N THR A 28 18.01 -9.32 -16.15
CA THR A 28 16.82 -9.63 -16.93
C THR A 28 16.71 -8.65 -18.09
N GLU A 29 16.27 -9.09 -19.27
CA GLU A 29 16.13 -8.20 -20.42
C GLU A 29 15.05 -7.11 -20.23
N ASN A 30 14.07 -7.35 -19.35
CA ASN A 30 12.91 -6.49 -19.13
C ASN A 30 13.10 -5.40 -18.05
N LEU A 31 14.30 -4.79 -17.98
CA LEU A 31 14.62 -3.75 -16.98
C LEU A 31 13.68 -2.54 -17.09
N HIS A 32 13.27 -2.19 -18.31
CA HIS A 32 12.40 -1.04 -18.53
C HIS A 32 10.99 -1.27 -17.98
N GLU A 33 10.42 -2.46 -18.22
CA GLU A 33 9.11 -2.86 -17.71
C GLU A 33 9.13 -2.96 -16.19
N LEU A 34 10.22 -3.45 -15.60
CA LEU A 34 10.40 -3.50 -14.14
C LEU A 34 10.42 -2.09 -13.53
N ALA A 35 11.17 -1.16 -14.11
CA ALA A 35 11.23 0.22 -13.65
C ALA A 35 9.86 0.92 -13.78
N ALA A 36 9.17 0.72 -14.91
CA ALA A 36 7.84 1.25 -15.13
C ALA A 36 6.81 0.70 -14.11
N GLY A 37 6.88 -0.60 -13.82
CA GLY A 37 6.06 -1.23 -12.79
C GLY A 37 6.32 -0.66 -11.39
N GLN A 38 7.58 -0.43 -11.04
CA GLN A 38 7.95 0.19 -9.76
C GLN A 38 7.39 1.61 -9.62
N GLU A 39 7.54 2.45 -10.65
CA GLU A 39 7.00 3.81 -10.63
C GLU A 39 5.46 3.80 -10.51
N LEU A 40 4.78 2.91 -11.23
CA LEU A 40 3.34 2.74 -11.11
C LEU A 40 2.93 2.37 -9.67
N HIS A 41 3.64 1.43 -9.03
CA HIS A 41 3.40 1.06 -7.64
C HIS A 41 3.67 2.21 -6.68
N HIS A 42 4.73 2.99 -6.88
CA HIS A 42 5.03 4.17 -6.07
C HIS A 42 3.93 5.22 -6.18
N ARG A 43 3.51 5.55 -7.41
CA ARG A 43 2.42 6.49 -7.65
C ARG A 43 1.12 6.01 -7.01
N HIS A 44 0.76 4.74 -7.18
CA HIS A 44 -0.43 4.17 -6.55
C HIS A 44 -0.35 4.20 -5.02
N GLY A 45 0.80 3.84 -4.43
CA GLY A 45 1.02 3.89 -2.99
C GLY A 45 0.80 5.29 -2.40
N ARG A 46 1.23 6.34 -3.11
CA ARG A 46 0.97 7.74 -2.71
C ARG A 46 -0.53 8.07 -2.74
N MET A 47 -1.27 7.57 -3.74
CA MET A 47 -2.72 7.75 -3.80
C MET A 47 -3.44 7.01 -2.66
N VAL A 48 -3.03 5.79 -2.34
CA VAL A 48 -3.60 5.00 -1.24
C VAL A 48 -3.36 5.69 0.10
N LEU A 49 -2.14 6.19 0.34
CA LEU A 49 -1.81 6.90 1.57
C LEU A 49 -2.67 8.16 1.73
N THR A 50 -2.72 9.00 0.70
CA THR A 50 -3.51 10.24 0.73
C THR A 50 -5.00 9.95 0.93
N SER A 51 -5.56 8.98 0.21
CA SER A 51 -6.94 8.53 0.39
C SER A 51 -7.23 8.05 1.82
N THR A 52 -6.30 7.28 2.41
CA THR A 52 -6.43 6.79 3.78
C THR A 52 -6.42 7.93 4.80
N LEU A 53 -5.55 8.92 4.61
CA LEU A 53 -5.50 10.12 5.46
C LEU A 53 -6.78 10.96 5.36
N TRP A 54 -7.28 11.20 4.16
CA TRP A 54 -8.54 11.93 3.97
C TRP A 54 -9.73 11.20 4.58
N ARG A 55 -9.78 9.88 4.45
CA ARG A 55 -10.82 9.06 5.09
C ARG A 55 -10.74 9.15 6.62
N ALA A 56 -9.54 9.08 7.20
CA ALA A 56 -9.34 9.23 8.63
C ALA A 56 -9.78 10.61 9.13
N LEU A 57 -9.43 11.67 8.40
CA LEU A 57 -9.87 13.03 8.70
C LEU A 57 -11.40 13.16 8.63
N GLY A 58 -12.03 12.56 7.62
CA GLY A 58 -13.49 12.53 7.49
C GLY A 58 -14.18 11.89 8.69
N TYR A 59 -13.69 10.75 9.17
CA TYR A 59 -14.22 10.10 10.37
C TYR A 59 -13.97 10.93 11.65
N LEU A 60 -12.83 11.59 11.76
CA LEU A 60 -12.53 12.46 12.89
C LEU A 60 -13.51 13.65 12.95
N LEU A 61 -13.73 14.32 11.81
CA LEU A 61 -14.68 15.43 11.70
C LEU A 61 -16.10 14.99 12.01
N LEU A 62 -16.52 13.82 11.50
CA LEU A 62 -17.83 13.24 11.81
C LEU A 62 -17.98 12.99 13.31
N LEU A 63 -16.98 12.41 13.96
CA LEU A 63 -16.98 12.17 15.39
C LEU A 63 -17.10 13.48 16.19
N CYS A 64 -16.32 14.50 15.81
CA CYS A 64 -16.42 15.83 16.43
C CYS A 64 -17.83 16.43 16.28
N ALA A 65 -18.44 16.32 15.09
CA ALA A 65 -19.79 16.82 14.86
C ALA A 65 -20.83 16.09 15.74
N LEU A 66 -20.72 14.77 15.87
CA LEU A 66 -21.61 13.98 16.74
C LEU A 66 -21.44 14.33 18.21
N ILE A 67 -20.21 14.56 18.68
CA ILE A 67 -19.95 15.00 20.06
C ILE A 67 -20.58 16.38 20.30
N LEU A 68 -20.34 17.34 19.41
CA LEU A 68 -20.91 18.69 19.53
C LEU A 68 -22.44 18.65 19.53
N LEU A 69 -23.03 17.84 18.66
CA LEU A 69 -24.48 17.64 18.62
C LEU A 69 -24.99 17.06 19.95
N ALA A 70 -24.34 16.02 20.47
CA ALA A 70 -24.72 15.42 21.75
C ALA A 70 -24.63 16.44 22.90
N VAL A 71 -23.53 17.20 22.98
CA VAL A 71 -23.36 18.26 23.98
C VAL A 71 -24.47 19.31 23.86
N HIS A 72 -24.76 19.78 22.65
CA HIS A 72 -25.81 20.77 22.42
C HIS A 72 -27.18 20.27 22.89
N LEU A 73 -27.55 19.04 22.52
CA LEU A 73 -28.81 18.44 22.94
C LEU A 73 -28.87 18.25 24.46
N THR A 74 -27.78 17.82 25.11
CA THR A 74 -27.74 17.69 26.58
C THR A 74 -27.92 19.02 27.29
N LEU A 75 -27.34 20.12 26.77
CA LEU A 75 -27.48 21.46 27.33
C LEU A 75 -28.87 22.06 27.14
N GLN A 76 -29.68 21.55 26.20
CA GLN A 76 -31.07 21.98 26.03
C GLN A 76 -32.05 21.25 26.95
N VAL A 77 -31.69 20.06 27.42
CA VAL A 77 -32.56 19.19 28.22
C VAL A 77 -32.38 19.40 29.72
N ILE A 78 -31.19 19.80 30.16
CA ILE A 78 -30.86 20.15 31.55
C ILE A 78 -31.14 21.62 31.79
#